data_AF-A0A3D2JEK8-F1
#
_entry.id   AF-A0A3D2JEK8-F1
#
_cell.length_a   1.000
_cell.length_b   1.000
_cell.length_c   1.000
_cell.angle_alpha   90.00
_cell.angle_beta   90.00
_cell.angle_gamma   90.00
#
_symmetry.space_group_name_H-M   'P 1'
#
loop_
_entity.id
_entity.type
_entity.pdbx_description
1 polymer ?
#
loop_
_entity_poly.entity_id
_entity_poly.type
_entity_poly.pdbx_seq_one_letter_code
_entity_poly.pdbx_strand_id
1 'polypeptide(L)'
;PFDGHNLEQMIDVFENVKKIEGPVMVQVLTKKGKGWSIAEGDATKWHGPGAFNYETGEIKKNPNDPPAYQDVFANTLVDIAEKDTSIVGITAAMAEGTGMKKMHQRFPERYFDVGIAE
;
A
#
# COMPACT_ATOMS: atom_id res chain seq x y z
N PRO A 1 7.95 -5.69 20.35
CA PRO A 1 8.10 -6.29 19.00
C PRO A 1 9.48 -6.93 18.79
N PHE A 2 9.54 -8.12 18.19
CA PHE A 2 10.79 -8.77 17.76
C PHE A 2 11.24 -8.27 16.39
N ASP A 3 12.54 -8.33 16.09
CA ASP A 3 13.05 -8.05 14.74
C ASP A 3 12.77 -9.25 13.84
N GLY A 4 11.83 -9.08 12.90
CA GLY A 4 11.44 -10.13 11.97
C GLY A 4 12.50 -10.51 10.94
N HIS A 5 13.60 -9.78 10.87
CA HIS A 5 14.74 -10.10 10.00
C HIS A 5 15.87 -10.83 10.74
N ASN A 6 15.74 -11.06 12.04
CA ASN A 6 16.67 -11.87 12.81
C ASN A 6 16.15 -13.31 12.91
N LEU A 7 16.67 -14.18 12.02
CA LEU A 7 16.22 -15.57 11.91
C LEU A 7 16.43 -16.35 13.22
N GLU A 8 17.59 -16.23 13.85
CA GLU A 8 17.92 -16.96 15.09
C GLU A 8 16.97 -16.55 16.22
N GLN A 9 16.77 -15.23 16.41
CA GLN A 9 15.80 -14.72 17.39
C GLN A 9 14.39 -15.25 17.11
N MET A 10 13.95 -15.25 15.85
CA MET A 10 12.61 -15.69 15.52
C MET A 10 12.41 -17.19 15.76
N ILE A 11 13.43 -18.01 15.49
CA ILE A 11 13.40 -19.45 15.83
C ILE A 11 13.19 -19.62 17.34
N ASP A 12 14.00 -18.95 18.17
CA ASP A 12 13.89 -19.04 19.63
C ASP A 12 12.53 -18.57 20.15
N VAL A 13 11.99 -17.48 19.60
CA VAL A 13 10.66 -16.96 19.94
C VAL A 13 9.60 -17.99 19.63
N PHE A 14 9.60 -18.56 18.42
CA PHE A 14 8.58 -19.52 18.02
C PHE A 14 8.70 -20.87 18.76
N GLU A 15 9.91 -21.33 19.08
CA GLU A 15 10.11 -22.53 19.92
C GLU A 15 9.60 -22.35 21.36
N ASN A 16 9.66 -21.14 21.89
CA ASN A 16 9.10 -20.84 23.21
C ASN A 16 7.57 -20.68 23.17
N VAL A 17 7.04 -20.00 22.15
CA VAL A 17 5.59 -19.78 21.99
C VAL A 17 4.82 -21.09 21.81
N LYS A 18 5.40 -22.09 21.12
CA LYS A 18 4.81 -23.43 20.97
C LYS A 18 4.47 -24.13 22.29
N LYS A 19 5.11 -23.75 23.40
CA LYS A 19 4.93 -24.37 24.72
C LYS A 19 3.82 -23.72 25.55
N ILE A 20 3.25 -22.61 25.08
CA ILE A 20 2.23 -21.85 25.78
C ILE A 20 0.85 -22.36 25.34
N GLU A 21 -0.02 -22.68 26.29
CA GLU A 21 -1.40 -23.04 26.00
C GLU A 21 -2.25 -21.81 25.68
N GLY A 22 -3.11 -21.93 24.66
CA GLY A 22 -4.01 -20.86 24.24
C GLY A 22 -3.43 -19.95 23.13
N PRO A 23 -4.19 -18.94 22.69
CA PRO A 23 -3.78 -18.05 21.62
C PRO A 23 -2.66 -17.10 22.08
N VAL A 24 -1.60 -17.01 21.29
CA VAL A 24 -0.46 -16.11 21.55
C VAL A 24 -0.29 -15.14 20.40
N MET A 25 -0.18 -13.85 20.73
CA MET A 25 0.18 -12.81 19.78
C MET A 25 1.67 -12.54 19.83
N VAL A 26 2.38 -12.78 18.72
CA VAL A 26 3.79 -12.41 18.55
C VAL A 26 3.86 -11.16 17.69
N GLN A 27 4.24 -10.04 18.28
CA GLN A 27 4.41 -8.79 17.54
C GLN A 27 5.81 -8.76 16.90
N VAL A 28 5.86 -8.69 15.57
CA VAL A 28 7.09 -8.72 14.78
C VAL A 28 7.19 -7.45 13.92
N LEU A 29 8.35 -6.80 13.94
CA LEU A 29 8.66 -5.68 13.04
C LEU A 29 9.39 -6.19 11.81
N THR A 30 8.86 -5.85 10.63
CA THR A 30 9.47 -6.18 9.35
C THR A 30 9.60 -4.93 8.48
N LYS A 31 10.28 -5.07 7.34
CA LYS A 31 10.45 -4.02 6.34
C LYS A 31 9.83 -4.53 5.05
N LYS A 32 8.81 -3.85 4.56
CA LYS A 32 8.14 -4.22 3.30
C LYS A 32 9.15 -4.10 2.14
N GLY A 33 9.26 -5.15 1.33
CA GLY A 33 10.25 -5.23 0.26
C GLY A 33 11.66 -5.63 0.69
N LYS A 34 11.88 -6.06 1.95
CA LYS A 34 13.20 -6.45 2.47
C LYS A 34 13.95 -7.38 1.50
N GLY A 35 15.20 -7.08 1.23
CA GLY A 35 16.09 -7.89 0.38
C GLY A 35 16.17 -7.37 -1.06
N TRP A 36 15.32 -6.42 -1.44
CA TRP A 36 15.42 -5.73 -2.72
C TRP A 36 15.34 -4.22 -2.52
N SER A 37 16.49 -3.55 -2.62
CA SER A 37 16.66 -2.12 -2.30
C SER A 37 15.67 -1.21 -3.01
N ILE A 38 15.27 -1.56 -4.24
CA ILE A 38 14.31 -0.81 -5.04
C ILE A 38 12.91 -0.88 -4.41
N ALA A 39 12.45 -2.07 -3.97
CA ALA A 39 11.19 -2.21 -3.24
C ALA A 39 11.24 -1.62 -1.84
N GLU A 40 12.39 -1.71 -1.16
CA GLU A 40 12.58 -1.07 0.14
C GLU A 40 12.50 0.46 0.08
N GLY A 41 12.83 1.08 -1.06
CA GLY A 41 12.77 2.53 -1.28
C GLY A 41 11.36 3.05 -1.59
N ASP A 42 10.49 2.23 -2.18
CA ASP A 42 9.09 2.60 -2.51
C ASP A 42 8.15 1.39 -2.37
N ALA A 43 7.94 0.96 -1.13
CA ALA A 43 7.17 -0.25 -0.83
C ALA A 43 5.69 -0.15 -1.25
N THR A 44 5.18 1.05 -1.48
CA THR A 44 3.82 1.29 -1.98
C THR A 44 3.75 0.95 -3.46
N LYS A 45 4.64 1.51 -4.29
CA LYS A 45 4.72 1.19 -5.72
C LYS A 45 5.00 -0.29 -5.96
N TRP A 46 5.82 -0.90 -5.11
CA TRP A 46 6.23 -2.29 -5.24
C TRP A 46 5.33 -3.28 -4.48
N HIS A 47 4.16 -2.85 -4.00
CA HIS A 47 3.19 -3.74 -3.37
C HIS A 47 2.60 -4.78 -4.34
N GLY A 48 2.47 -4.41 -5.61
CA GLY A 48 1.93 -5.27 -6.68
C GLY A 48 2.26 -4.72 -8.07
N PRO A 49 3.55 -4.72 -8.47
CA PRO A 49 3.95 -4.18 -9.77
C PRO A 49 3.46 -5.09 -10.92
N GLY A 50 3.19 -4.49 -12.09
CA GLY A 50 3.15 -5.24 -13.36
C GLY A 50 4.55 -5.76 -13.73
N ALA A 51 4.70 -6.45 -14.87
CA ALA A 51 6.00 -6.98 -15.28
C ALA A 51 7.11 -5.91 -15.26
N PHE A 52 8.26 -6.22 -14.66
CA PHE A 52 9.35 -5.25 -14.45
C PHE A 52 10.72 -5.90 -14.63
N ASN A 53 11.76 -5.07 -14.79
CA ASN A 53 13.15 -5.48 -14.72
C ASN A 53 13.63 -5.42 -13.27
N TYR A 54 14.10 -6.55 -12.72
CA TYR A 54 14.50 -6.64 -11.30
C TYR A 54 15.76 -5.82 -10.97
N GLU A 55 16.70 -5.69 -11.91
CA GLU A 55 17.96 -4.96 -11.72
C GLU A 55 17.73 -3.45 -11.75
N THR A 56 16.89 -2.98 -12.67
CA THR A 56 16.69 -1.54 -12.89
C THR A 56 15.46 -0.98 -12.17
N GLY A 57 14.50 -1.82 -11.78
CA GLY A 57 13.21 -1.37 -11.23
C GLY A 57 12.28 -0.75 -12.27
N GLU A 58 12.57 -0.91 -13.56
CA GLU A 58 11.73 -0.38 -14.62
C GLU A 58 10.50 -1.28 -14.83
N ILE A 59 9.31 -0.70 -14.63
CA ILE A 59 8.04 -1.38 -14.90
C ILE A 59 7.78 -1.29 -16.41
N LYS A 60 7.59 -2.44 -17.06
CA LYS A 60 7.21 -2.52 -18.47
C LYS A 60 5.83 -1.89 -18.64
N LYS A 61 5.76 -0.86 -19.49
CA LYS A 61 4.52 -0.21 -19.90
C LYS A 61 4.43 -0.27 -21.41
N ASN A 62 3.23 -0.53 -21.95
CA ASN A 62 3.00 -0.33 -23.37
C ASN A 62 2.58 1.14 -23.57
N PRO A 63 3.27 1.91 -24.44
CA PRO A 63 2.93 3.31 -24.68
C PRO A 63 1.51 3.53 -25.23
N ASN A 64 0.91 2.48 -25.80
CA ASN A 64 -0.39 2.51 -26.46
C ASN A 64 -1.53 2.00 -25.56
N ASP A 65 -1.27 1.69 -24.29
CA ASP A 65 -2.34 1.26 -23.39
C ASP A 65 -3.31 2.43 -23.13
N PRO A 66 -4.64 2.19 -23.14
CA PRO A 66 -5.60 3.21 -22.76
C PRO A 66 -5.41 3.61 -21.29
N PRO A 67 -5.91 4.79 -20.88
CA PRO A 67 -5.92 5.17 -19.47
C PRO A 67 -6.61 4.11 -18.61
N ALA A 68 -6.08 3.86 -17.42
CA ALA A 68 -6.72 2.95 -16.50
C ALA A 68 -8.03 3.55 -15.96
N TYR A 69 -9.02 2.71 -15.67
CA TYR A 69 -10.33 3.16 -15.18
C TYR A 69 -10.22 4.02 -13.92
N GLN A 70 -9.34 3.65 -12.99
CA GLN A 70 -9.10 4.42 -11.77
C GLN A 70 -8.54 5.82 -12.05
N ASP A 71 -7.76 6.00 -13.12
CA ASP A 71 -7.25 7.33 -13.50
C ASP A 71 -8.37 8.21 -14.04
N VAL A 72 -9.23 7.65 -14.90
CA VAL A 72 -10.40 8.34 -15.44
C VAL A 72 -11.36 8.72 -14.31
N PHE A 73 -11.65 7.79 -13.41
CA PHE A 73 -12.47 8.01 -12.21
C PHE A 73 -11.89 9.14 -11.35
N ALA A 74 -10.62 9.06 -10.98
CA ALA A 74 -10.02 10.02 -10.05
C ALA A 74 -9.92 11.43 -10.64
N ASN A 75 -9.58 11.55 -11.92
CA ASN A 75 -9.56 12.86 -12.61
C ASN A 75 -10.97 13.47 -12.63
N THR A 76 -11.97 12.66 -13.01
CA THR A 76 -13.37 13.10 -13.06
C THR A 76 -13.87 13.51 -11.67
N LEU A 77 -13.55 12.73 -10.63
CA LEU A 77 -13.91 13.05 -9.24
C LEU A 77 -13.33 14.40 -8.81
N VAL A 78 -12.05 14.65 -9.10
CA VAL A 78 -11.39 15.92 -8.78
C VAL A 78 -12.07 17.09 -9.50
N ASP A 79 -12.35 16.95 -10.80
CA ASP A 79 -13.00 18.00 -11.59
C ASP A 79 -14.40 18.37 -11.07
N ILE A 80 -15.16 17.38 -10.58
CA ILE A 80 -16.47 17.61 -9.98
C ILE A 80 -16.31 18.23 -8.60
N ALA A 81 -15.38 17.72 -7.78
CA ALA A 81 -15.12 18.23 -6.43
C ALA A 81 -14.55 19.66 -6.42
N GLU A 82 -13.90 20.12 -7.50
CA GLU A 82 -13.50 21.54 -7.66
C GLU A 82 -14.71 22.48 -7.73
N LYS A 83 -15.85 22.00 -8.24
CA LYS A 83 -17.06 22.81 -8.46
C LYS A 83 -18.07 22.67 -7.33
N ASP A 84 -18.01 21.56 -6.59
CA ASP A 84 -18.93 21.25 -5.50
C ASP A 84 -18.15 20.93 -4.22
N THR A 85 -18.25 21.82 -3.24
CA THR A 85 -17.59 21.70 -1.94
C THR A 85 -18.23 20.64 -1.03
N SER A 86 -19.44 20.17 -1.35
CA SER A 86 -20.14 19.12 -0.59
C SER A 86 -19.58 17.72 -0.85
N ILE A 87 -18.82 17.54 -1.94
CA ILE A 87 -18.24 16.24 -2.29
C ILE A 87 -17.08 15.90 -1.35
N VAL A 88 -17.11 14.68 -0.83
CA VAL A 88 -16.11 14.09 0.06
C VAL A 88 -15.65 12.76 -0.52
N GLY A 89 -14.35 12.50 -0.45
CA GLY A 89 -13.75 11.22 -0.81
C GLY A 89 -13.56 10.32 0.41
N ILE A 90 -14.02 9.07 0.33
CA ILE A 90 -13.78 8.05 1.34
C ILE A 90 -13.14 6.84 0.67
N THR A 91 -12.09 6.27 1.25
CA THR A 91 -11.47 5.02 0.79
C THR A 91 -11.15 4.13 1.98
N ALA A 92 -11.13 2.82 1.74
CA ALA A 92 -10.76 1.83 2.75
C ALA A 92 -9.33 1.28 2.45
N ALA A 93 -8.29 2.03 2.82
CA ALA A 93 -6.88 1.73 2.58
C ALA A 93 -6.49 1.51 1.10
N MET A 94 -7.30 2.00 0.15
CA MET A 94 -7.15 1.72 -1.28
C MET A 94 -6.84 2.97 -2.10
N ALA A 95 -6.16 3.95 -1.51
CA ALA A 95 -5.90 5.27 -2.10
C ALA A 95 -5.19 5.20 -3.47
N GLU A 96 -4.14 4.39 -3.59
CA GLU A 96 -3.38 4.20 -4.83
C GLU A 96 -4.18 3.42 -5.88
N GLY A 97 -4.75 2.28 -5.48
CA GLY A 97 -5.43 1.36 -6.41
C GLY A 97 -6.70 1.96 -7.02
N THR A 98 -7.40 2.82 -6.28
CA THR A 98 -8.62 3.50 -6.74
C THR A 98 -8.36 4.88 -7.35
N GLY A 99 -7.11 5.36 -7.34
CA GLY A 99 -6.77 6.72 -7.78
C GLY A 99 -7.20 7.83 -6.81
N MET A 100 -7.83 7.49 -5.69
CA MET A 100 -8.30 8.41 -4.64
C MET A 100 -7.18 9.25 -4.01
N LYS A 101 -5.91 8.84 -4.17
CA LYS A 101 -4.74 9.65 -3.83
C LYS A 101 -4.79 11.07 -4.46
N LYS A 102 -5.33 11.21 -5.68
CA LYS A 102 -5.49 12.53 -6.32
C LYS A 102 -6.46 13.43 -5.55
N MET A 103 -7.57 12.86 -5.07
CA MET A 103 -8.53 13.57 -4.22
C MET A 103 -7.87 14.03 -2.91
N HIS A 104 -7.11 13.14 -2.25
CA HIS A 104 -6.38 13.48 -1.04
C HIS A 104 -5.38 14.63 -1.25
N GLN A 105 -4.59 14.59 -2.32
CA GLN A 105 -3.60 15.62 -2.63
C GLN A 105 -4.24 16.98 -2.93
N ARG A 106 -5.42 16.99 -3.57
CA ARG A 106 -6.12 18.23 -3.96
C ARG A 106 -6.99 18.80 -2.84
N PHE A 107 -7.66 17.94 -2.07
CA PHE A 107 -8.65 18.29 -1.05
C PHE A 107 -8.44 17.47 0.23
N PRO A 108 -7.33 17.67 0.96
CA PRO A 108 -7.01 16.85 2.14
C PRO A 108 -8.09 16.91 3.22
N GLU A 109 -8.74 18.07 3.42
CA GLU A 109 -9.81 18.26 4.41
C GLU A 109 -11.13 17.55 4.04
N ARG A 110 -11.27 17.07 2.79
CA ARG A 110 -12.46 16.38 2.27
C ARG A 110 -12.13 14.95 1.84
N TYR A 111 -11.11 14.37 2.43
CA TYR A 111 -10.66 13.02 2.14
C TYR A 111 -10.48 12.23 3.44
N PHE A 112 -11.02 11.02 3.47
CA PHE A 112 -10.95 10.12 4.61
C PHE A 112 -10.50 8.74 4.16
N ASP A 113 -9.45 8.22 4.82
CA ASP A 113 -9.07 6.82 4.72
C ASP A 113 -9.49 6.11 6.00
N VAL A 114 -10.40 5.15 5.89
CA VAL A 114 -10.95 4.40 7.04
C VAL A 114 -10.14 3.15 7.37
N GLY A 115 -9.00 2.93 6.70
CA GLY A 115 -8.22 1.70 6.83
C GLY A 115 -8.92 0.52 6.14
N ILE A 116 -8.58 -0.72 6.50
CA ILE A 116 -9.21 -1.92 5.92
C ILE A 116 -10.57 -2.17 6.62
N ALA A 117 -11.52 -1.28 6.36
CA ALA A 117 -12.86 -1.28 6.93
C ALA A 117 -13.88 -0.70 5.92
N GLU A 118 -14.35 -1.56 5.00
CA GLU A 118 -15.38 -1.23 4.00
C GLU A 118 -16.77 -0.95 4.61
#